data_AF-C3V146-F1
#
_entry.id   AF-C3V146-F1
#
_cell.length_a   1.000
_cell.length_b   1.000
_cell.length_c   1.000
_cell.angle_alpha   90.00
_cell.angle_beta   90.00
_cell.angle_gamma   90.00
#
_symmetry.space_group_name_H-M   'P 1'
#
loop_
_entity.id
_entity.type
_entity.pdbx_description
1 polymer ?
#
loop_
_entity_poly.entity_id
_entity_poly.type
_entity_poly.pdbx_seq_one_letter_code
_entity_poly.pdbx_strand_id
1 'polypeptide(L)'
;VKCFSCHATIEGWEHGDSAVGRHRKISPKCKFIARFNFLKKDMHPVLQNCQCRVENCSGNSTLQCSSDRSSDLSPDYLLRTGQVVDMSDSMYPRNPAMCSEEARLKSFHNWPAYAPLTPKELASAGLYYSGVDDQVECFCCGGKLKNWEPFDRAWSEHKRHFPRCFFVLGHDVGNVGNVPNESNFAEVCRSGLNNADHPKNPSM
;
A
#
# COMPACT_ATOMS: atom_id res chain seq x y z
N VAL A 1 -29.63 -34.10 -6.84
CA VAL A 1 -28.32 -33.41 -6.68
C VAL A 1 -27.19 -34.41 -6.88
N LYS A 2 -26.20 -34.12 -7.74
CA LYS A 2 -25.07 -35.04 -8.02
C LYS A 2 -23.78 -34.55 -7.37
N CYS A 3 -23.02 -35.46 -6.75
CA CYS A 3 -21.71 -35.12 -6.20
C CYS A 3 -20.66 -34.89 -7.31
N PHE A 4 -19.86 -33.83 -7.21
CA PHE A 4 -18.76 -33.59 -8.13
C PHE A 4 -17.55 -34.53 -7.90
N SER A 5 -17.38 -35.05 -6.69
CA SER A 5 -16.21 -35.85 -6.29
C SER A 5 -16.40 -37.36 -6.49
N CYS A 6 -17.56 -37.92 -6.14
CA CYS A 6 -17.85 -39.36 -6.28
C CYS A 6 -18.96 -39.66 -7.30
N HIS A 7 -19.54 -38.63 -7.91
CA HIS A 7 -20.61 -38.73 -8.92
C HIS A 7 -21.90 -39.42 -8.46
N ALA A 8 -22.05 -39.73 -7.17
CA ALA A 8 -23.30 -40.23 -6.61
C ALA A 8 -24.43 -39.20 -6.77
N THR A 9 -25.58 -39.65 -7.26
CA THR A 9 -26.79 -38.84 -7.39
C THR A 9 -27.69 -39.11 -6.19
N ILE A 10 -28.13 -38.04 -5.53
CA ILE A 10 -29.05 -38.07 -4.39
C ILE A 10 -30.37 -37.47 -4.83
N GLU A 11 -31.43 -38.26 -4.73
CA GLU A 11 -32.80 -37.93 -5.12
C GLU A 11 -33.75 -38.15 -3.92
N GLY A 12 -35.00 -37.70 -4.06
CA GLY A 12 -36.05 -37.82 -3.05
C GLY A 12 -35.73 -37.06 -1.75
N TRP A 13 -35.58 -35.74 -1.84
CA TRP A 13 -35.29 -34.88 -0.68
C TRP A 13 -36.56 -34.55 0.10
N GLU A 14 -36.50 -34.70 1.41
CA GLU A 14 -37.57 -34.36 2.35
C GLU A 14 -37.14 -33.25 3.32
N HIS A 15 -38.11 -32.58 3.94
CA HIS A 15 -37.83 -31.53 4.91
C HIS A 15 -37.09 -32.11 6.13
N GLY A 16 -35.91 -31.55 6.44
CA GLY A 16 -35.04 -32.02 7.52
C GLY A 16 -33.87 -32.90 7.06
N ASP A 17 -33.78 -33.23 5.78
CA ASP A 17 -32.67 -34.01 5.25
C ASP A 17 -31.31 -33.29 5.28
N SER A 18 -30.30 -33.93 5.87
CA SER A 18 -28.91 -33.44 5.79
C SER A 18 -28.25 -33.88 4.50
N ALA A 19 -27.79 -32.94 3.69
CA ALA A 19 -27.09 -33.26 2.43
C ALA A 19 -25.85 -34.13 2.63
N VAL A 20 -25.05 -33.84 3.65
CA VAL A 20 -23.88 -34.66 4.03
C VAL A 20 -24.31 -36.02 4.58
N GLY A 21 -25.40 -36.06 5.36
CA GLY A 21 -25.93 -37.29 5.95
C GLY A 21 -26.44 -38.27 4.90
N ARG A 22 -27.31 -37.82 3.99
CA ARG A 22 -27.82 -38.65 2.88
C ARG A 22 -26.71 -39.09 1.96
N HIS A 23 -25.77 -38.20 1.66
CA HIS A 23 -24.64 -38.55 0.83
C HIS A 23 -23.82 -39.69 1.44
N ARG A 24 -23.51 -39.61 2.74
CA ARG A 24 -22.73 -40.64 3.43
C ARG A 24 -23.39 -42.02 3.34
N LYS A 25 -24.72 -42.08 3.37
CA LYS A 25 -25.47 -43.34 3.20
C LYS A 25 -25.29 -43.91 1.79
N ILE A 26 -25.24 -43.05 0.76
CA ILE A 26 -25.17 -43.46 -0.64
C ILE A 26 -23.72 -43.71 -1.10
N SER A 27 -22.75 -42.94 -0.61
CA SER A 27 -21.33 -43.07 -0.97
C SER A 27 -20.44 -42.83 0.26
N PRO A 28 -20.27 -43.84 1.14
CA PRO A 28 -19.51 -43.71 2.38
C PRO A 28 -18.00 -43.54 2.15
N LYS A 29 -17.50 -43.94 0.98
CA LYS A 29 -16.09 -43.82 0.57
C LYS A 29 -15.80 -42.54 -0.21
N CYS A 30 -16.76 -41.62 -0.35
CA CYS A 30 -16.54 -40.35 -1.04
C CYS A 30 -15.45 -39.53 -0.32
N LYS A 31 -14.34 -39.24 -1.01
CA LYS A 31 -13.20 -38.49 -0.45
C LYS A 31 -13.61 -37.10 0.04
N PHE A 32 -14.53 -36.43 -0.65
CA PHE A 32 -15.06 -35.13 -0.26
C PHE A 32 -15.83 -35.18 1.07
N ILE A 33 -16.77 -36.13 1.22
CA ILE A 33 -17.57 -36.28 2.44
C ILE A 33 -16.78 -36.89 3.60
N ALA A 34 -15.81 -37.76 3.32
CA ALA A 34 -14.89 -38.29 4.31
C ALA A 34 -14.01 -37.17 4.89
N ARG A 35 -13.56 -36.21 4.07
CA ARG A 35 -12.80 -35.03 4.52
C ARG A 35 -13.64 -34.08 5.36
N PHE A 36 -14.95 -34.00 5.12
CA PHE A 36 -15.90 -33.26 5.97
C PHE A 36 -16.01 -33.81 7.41
N ASN A 37 -15.62 -35.06 7.69
CA ASN A 37 -15.54 -35.57 9.07
C ASN A 37 -14.37 -34.98 9.85
N PHE A 38 -13.28 -34.63 9.18
CA PHE A 38 -12.12 -34.03 9.85
C PHE A 38 -12.42 -32.59 10.30
N LEU A 39 -13.18 -31.81 9.53
CA LEU A 39 -13.54 -30.44 9.93
C LEU A 39 -14.61 -30.35 11.03
N LYS A 40 -15.45 -31.38 11.20
CA LYS A 40 -16.50 -31.36 12.24
C LYS A 40 -16.00 -31.73 13.64
N LYS A 41 -14.81 -32.33 13.77
CA LYS A 41 -14.20 -32.57 15.09
C LYS A 41 -13.56 -31.31 15.67
N ASP A 42 -13.25 -30.32 14.85
CA ASP A 42 -12.55 -29.09 15.28
C ASP A 42 -13.37 -27.81 15.11
N MET A 43 -14.69 -27.88 14.87
CA MET A 43 -15.51 -26.69 14.64
C MET A 43 -16.81 -26.72 15.45
N HIS A 44 -16.83 -25.96 16.55
CA HIS A 44 -18.01 -25.24 17.02
C HIS A 44 -17.70 -23.73 16.95
N PRO A 45 -18.69 -22.83 16.92
CA PRO A 45 -19.20 -22.14 15.75
C PRO A 45 -18.80 -20.65 15.77
N VAL A 46 -18.19 -20.14 14.70
CA VAL A 46 -18.09 -18.68 14.50
C VAL A 46 -19.16 -18.27 13.50
N LEU A 47 -20.40 -18.25 13.98
CA LEU A 47 -21.48 -17.39 13.47
C LEU A 47 -22.62 -17.46 14.50
N GLN A 48 -22.61 -16.54 15.47
CA GLN A 48 -23.84 -15.86 15.88
C GLN A 48 -23.44 -14.62 16.72
N ASN A 49 -23.30 -13.47 16.08
CA ASN A 49 -23.65 -12.23 16.77
C ASN A 49 -25.18 -12.09 16.70
N CYS A 50 -25.87 -12.85 17.55
CA CYS A 50 -27.19 -12.51 18.06
C CYS A 50 -27.13 -12.90 19.54
N GLN A 51 -27.23 -11.89 20.39
CA GLN A 51 -27.13 -11.97 21.85
C GLN A 51 -28.09 -13.00 22.44
N CYS A 52 -27.63 -13.73 23.47
CA CYS A 52 -28.37 -14.05 24.70
C CYS A 52 -27.39 -14.57 25.77
N ARG A 53 -27.47 -13.96 26.96
CA ARG A 53 -26.81 -14.24 28.28
C ARG A 53 -26.97 -15.73 28.68
N VAL A 54 -26.10 -16.43 29.45
CA VAL A 54 -25.55 -16.21 30.82
C VAL A 54 -24.40 -17.21 31.12
N GLU A 55 -23.45 -16.79 31.99
CA GLU A 55 -22.66 -17.54 33.00
C GLU A 55 -21.45 -18.49 32.68
N ASN A 56 -20.26 -18.00 33.09
CA ASN A 56 -19.07 -18.61 33.73
C ASN A 56 -18.64 -20.08 33.48
N CYS A 57 -17.37 -20.28 33.13
CA CYS A 57 -16.34 -20.87 34.02
C CYS A 57 -14.94 -20.97 33.36
N SER A 58 -13.92 -20.80 34.20
CA SER A 58 -12.48 -20.77 33.95
C SER A 58 -11.87 -22.04 33.35
N GLY A 59 -10.75 -21.87 32.63
CA GLY A 59 -9.83 -22.96 32.33
C GLY A 59 -8.69 -22.55 31.40
N ASN A 60 -7.59 -22.04 31.98
CA ASN A 60 -6.32 -21.83 31.29
C ASN A 60 -5.74 -23.17 30.81
N SER A 61 -5.18 -23.22 29.60
CA SER A 61 -3.94 -23.97 29.37
C SER A 61 -3.23 -23.52 28.10
N THR A 62 -2.17 -22.75 28.30
CA THR A 62 -1.07 -22.50 27.37
C THR A 62 -0.52 -23.81 26.84
N LEU A 63 -0.55 -24.04 25.53
CA LEU A 63 0.43 -24.88 24.83
C LEU A 63 0.73 -24.28 23.46
N GLN A 64 1.89 -23.63 23.42
CA GLN A 64 2.60 -23.12 22.26
C GLN A 64 3.20 -24.31 21.50
N CYS A 65 3.01 -24.39 20.18
CA CYS A 65 3.77 -25.32 19.34
C CYS A 65 4.04 -24.71 17.95
N SER A 66 5.33 -24.33 17.80
CA SER A 66 6.16 -24.32 16.60
C SER A 66 5.63 -23.70 15.29
N SER A 67 6.17 -22.50 15.02
CA SER A 67 6.76 -22.06 13.75
C SER A 67 6.65 -23.05 12.58
N ASP A 68 5.71 -22.76 11.69
CA ASP A 68 5.95 -22.66 10.25
C ASP A 68 4.80 -21.85 9.64
N ARG A 69 4.73 -20.56 10.00
CA ARG A 69 3.94 -19.60 9.23
C ARG A 69 4.77 -19.15 8.03
N SER A 70 4.90 -20.03 7.05
CA SER A 70 5.16 -19.57 5.69
C SER A 70 3.95 -18.75 5.27
N SER A 71 4.13 -17.44 5.30
CA SER A 71 3.14 -16.40 5.06
C SER A 71 2.80 -16.23 3.58
N ASP A 72 2.97 -17.26 2.77
CA ASP A 72 2.58 -17.25 1.37
C ASP A 72 1.08 -17.54 1.28
N LEU A 73 0.30 -16.50 1.56
CA LEU A 73 -1.08 -16.43 1.11
C LEU A 73 -1.05 -16.53 -0.41
N SER A 74 -1.31 -17.74 -0.92
CA SER A 74 -1.44 -18.03 -2.34
C SER A 74 -2.27 -16.91 -3.02
N PRO A 75 -1.78 -16.29 -4.11
CA PRO A 75 -2.52 -15.24 -4.81
C PRO A 75 -3.98 -15.65 -5.12
N ASP A 76 -4.19 -16.90 -5.54
CA ASP A 76 -5.54 -17.47 -5.76
C ASP A 76 -6.43 -17.50 -4.51
N TYR A 77 -5.83 -17.70 -3.33
CA TYR A 77 -6.56 -17.67 -2.06
C TYR A 77 -7.00 -16.25 -1.74
N LEU A 78 -6.12 -15.26 -1.93
CA LEU A 78 -6.42 -13.85 -1.69
C LEU A 78 -7.49 -13.32 -2.65
N LEU A 79 -7.43 -13.72 -3.93
CA LEU A 79 -8.45 -13.40 -4.92
C LEU A 79 -9.80 -14.05 -4.55
N ARG A 80 -9.80 -15.35 -4.21
CA ARG A 80 -11.03 -16.09 -3.85
C ARG A 80 -11.70 -15.56 -2.58
N THR A 81 -10.92 -15.10 -1.61
CA THR A 81 -11.46 -14.58 -0.34
C THR A 81 -11.87 -13.11 -0.43
N GLY A 82 -11.66 -12.44 -1.57
CA GLY A 82 -11.93 -11.02 -1.73
C GLY A 82 -11.01 -10.15 -0.87
N GLN A 83 -9.86 -10.68 -0.46
CA GLN A 83 -8.85 -9.93 0.30
C GLN A 83 -8.00 -9.02 -0.60
N VAL A 84 -8.02 -9.25 -1.91
CA VAL A 84 -7.51 -8.29 -2.91
C VAL A 84 -8.68 -7.44 -3.38
N VAL A 85 -8.59 -6.13 -3.15
CA VAL A 85 -9.52 -5.16 -3.72
C VAL A 85 -8.83 -4.45 -4.88
N ASP A 86 -9.60 -4.19 -5.94
CA ASP A 86 -9.14 -3.37 -7.05
C ASP A 86 -9.06 -1.90 -6.59
N MET A 87 -7.83 -1.40 -6.41
CA MET A 87 -7.57 -0.01 -6.06
C MET A 87 -7.49 0.90 -7.29
N SER A 88 -7.71 0.37 -8.51
CA SER A 88 -7.69 1.13 -9.76
C SER A 88 -8.87 2.12 -9.90
N ASP A 89 -9.90 1.99 -9.06
CA ASP A 89 -11.04 2.90 -9.01
C ASP A 89 -10.65 4.31 -8.48
N SER A 90 -9.43 4.46 -7.96
CA SER A 90 -8.88 5.77 -7.66
C SER A 90 -8.00 6.24 -8.81
N MET A 91 -8.49 7.23 -9.57
CA MET A 91 -7.83 7.91 -10.71
C MET A 91 -6.49 8.56 -10.33
N TYR A 92 -5.48 7.78 -9.99
CA TYR A 92 -4.13 8.22 -9.68
C TYR A 92 -3.22 8.07 -10.91
N PRO A 93 -2.33 9.04 -11.17
CA PRO A 93 -2.28 10.36 -10.55
C PRO A 93 -3.45 11.25 -11.01
N ARG A 94 -3.96 12.10 -10.12
CA ARG A 94 -5.09 13.01 -10.43
C ARG A 94 -4.77 14.01 -11.52
N ASN A 95 -3.50 14.38 -11.66
CA ASN A 95 -3.00 15.21 -12.74
C ASN A 95 -1.73 14.60 -13.37
N PRO A 96 -1.88 13.74 -14.41
CA PRO A 96 -0.76 13.10 -15.08
C PRO A 96 0.24 14.08 -15.74
N ALA A 97 -0.22 15.27 -16.16
CA ALA A 97 0.66 16.28 -16.75
C ALA A 97 1.70 16.82 -15.75
N MET A 98 1.44 16.66 -14.45
CA MET A 98 2.30 17.11 -13.35
C MET A 98 3.11 15.98 -12.70
N CYS A 99 3.23 14.82 -13.36
CA CYS A 99 4.08 13.71 -12.91
C CYS A 99 5.58 14.05 -12.91
N SER A 100 6.01 14.90 -13.85
CA SER A 100 7.41 15.36 -13.94
C SER A 100 7.66 16.48 -12.93
N GLU A 101 8.69 16.31 -12.10
CA GLU A 101 9.16 17.35 -11.20
C GLU A 101 9.57 18.62 -11.94
N GLU A 102 10.15 18.49 -13.14
CA GLU A 102 10.48 19.63 -14.00
C GLU A 102 9.22 20.40 -14.44
N ALA A 103 8.14 19.68 -14.80
CA ALA A 103 6.86 20.31 -15.13
C ALA A 103 6.27 21.06 -13.92
N ARG A 104 6.36 20.45 -12.72
CA ARG A 104 5.94 21.11 -11.47
C ARG A 104 6.77 22.36 -11.20
N LEU A 105 8.09 22.32 -11.37
CA LEU A 105 8.96 23.49 -11.24
C LEU A 105 8.56 24.64 -12.16
N LYS A 106 8.24 24.34 -13.43
CA LYS A 106 7.80 25.35 -14.42
C LYS A 106 6.49 26.04 -14.03
N SER A 107 5.63 25.39 -13.24
CA SER A 107 4.38 26.00 -12.78
C SER A 107 4.62 27.23 -11.89
N PHE A 108 5.75 27.30 -11.17
CA PHE A 108 6.07 28.35 -10.20
C PHE A 108 6.62 29.66 -10.81
N HIS A 109 6.43 29.90 -12.11
CA HIS A 109 6.92 31.10 -12.80
C HIS A 109 6.56 32.44 -12.10
N ASN A 110 5.38 32.53 -11.48
CA ASN A 110 4.89 33.70 -10.73
C ASN A 110 4.62 33.35 -9.26
N TRP A 111 5.46 32.52 -8.65
CA TRP A 111 5.34 32.18 -7.23
C TRP A 111 5.57 33.43 -6.36
N PRO A 112 4.67 33.73 -5.40
CA PRO A 112 4.79 34.94 -4.57
C PRO A 112 6.09 34.99 -3.78
N ALA A 113 6.76 36.14 -3.86
CA ALA A 113 8.02 36.38 -3.13
C ALA A 113 7.85 36.37 -1.60
N TYR A 114 6.62 36.53 -1.08
CA TYR A 114 6.36 36.46 0.35
C TYR A 114 6.32 35.03 0.88
N ALA A 115 6.13 34.02 0.02
CA ALA A 115 5.98 32.65 0.47
C ALA A 115 7.34 32.10 0.96
N PRO A 116 7.39 31.46 2.14
CA PRO A 116 8.64 31.06 2.78
C PRO A 116 9.32 29.85 2.11
N LEU A 117 8.60 29.09 1.29
CA LEU A 117 9.07 27.86 0.67
C LEU A 117 9.56 28.06 -0.76
N THR A 118 10.62 27.32 -1.11
CA THR A 118 11.17 27.35 -2.46
C THR A 118 10.35 26.48 -3.42
N PRO A 119 10.20 26.89 -4.69
CA PRO A 119 9.57 26.05 -5.73
C PRO A 119 10.14 24.64 -5.84
N LYS A 120 11.45 24.47 -5.62
CA LYS A 120 12.11 23.16 -5.65
C LYS A 120 11.66 22.24 -4.52
N GLU A 121 11.55 22.78 -3.31
CA GLU A 121 11.03 22.02 -2.17
C GLU A 121 9.57 21.58 -2.41
N LEU A 122 8.73 22.48 -2.94
CA LEU A 122 7.34 22.17 -3.28
C LEU A 122 7.24 21.10 -4.39
N ALA A 123 7.99 21.27 -5.48
CA ALA A 123 7.98 20.34 -6.62
C ALA A 123 8.46 18.93 -6.24
N SER A 124 9.50 18.81 -5.43
CA SER A 124 9.98 17.52 -4.91
C SER A 124 8.99 16.86 -3.95
N ALA A 125 8.17 17.66 -3.23
CA ALA A 125 7.04 17.17 -2.43
C ALA A 125 5.80 16.79 -3.26
N GLY A 126 5.91 16.79 -4.59
CA GLY A 126 4.82 16.44 -5.50
C GLY A 126 3.78 17.55 -5.65
N LEU A 127 4.12 18.80 -5.29
CA LEU A 127 3.22 19.94 -5.33
C LEU A 127 3.55 20.85 -6.53
N TYR A 128 2.51 21.36 -7.19
CA TYR A 128 2.63 22.36 -8.26
C TYR A 128 1.80 23.59 -7.93
N TYR A 129 2.17 24.74 -8.48
CA TYR A 129 1.47 25.99 -8.23
C TYR A 129 0.10 26.02 -8.93
N SER A 130 -0.93 26.40 -8.18
CA SER A 130 -2.30 26.53 -8.73
C SER A 130 -2.54 27.85 -9.47
N GLY A 131 -1.64 28.84 -9.32
CA GLY A 131 -1.77 30.17 -9.91
C GLY A 131 -2.52 31.20 -9.05
N VAL A 132 -2.95 30.82 -7.84
CA VAL A 132 -3.68 31.69 -6.90
C VAL A 132 -2.91 31.77 -5.59
N ASP A 133 -2.62 32.99 -5.14
CA ASP A 133 -1.91 33.31 -3.89
C ASP A 133 -0.65 32.42 -3.69
N ASP A 134 -0.53 31.74 -2.55
CA ASP A 134 0.50 30.76 -2.25
C ASP A 134 -0.06 29.31 -2.30
N GLN A 135 -1.17 29.11 -3.01
CA GLN A 135 -1.83 27.82 -3.06
C GLN A 135 -1.15 26.88 -4.05
N VAL A 136 -0.82 25.68 -3.57
CA VAL A 136 -0.28 24.57 -4.37
C VAL A 136 -1.18 23.35 -4.31
N GLU A 137 -1.03 22.45 -5.28
CA GLU A 137 -1.81 21.23 -5.41
C GLU A 137 -0.91 20.01 -5.69
N CYS A 138 -1.24 18.87 -5.09
CA CYS A 138 -0.52 17.63 -5.36
C CYS A 138 -0.98 16.97 -6.67
N PHE A 139 -0.04 16.61 -7.55
CA PHE A 139 -0.34 15.90 -8.80
C PHE A 139 -1.00 14.53 -8.57
N CYS A 140 -0.65 13.86 -7.47
CA CYS A 140 -1.12 12.53 -7.16
C CYS A 140 -2.52 12.58 -6.53
N CYS A 141 -2.67 13.19 -5.36
CA CYS A 141 -3.93 13.18 -4.62
C CYS A 141 -4.89 14.33 -4.90
N GLY A 142 -4.45 15.38 -5.61
CA GLY A 142 -5.23 16.62 -5.78
C GLY A 142 -5.40 17.42 -4.49
N GLY A 143 -4.66 17.08 -3.44
CA GLY A 143 -4.69 17.80 -2.17
C GLY A 143 -4.11 19.20 -2.34
N LYS A 144 -4.81 20.20 -1.81
CA LYS A 144 -4.44 21.62 -1.91
C LYS A 144 -3.95 22.17 -0.58
N LEU A 145 -2.83 22.88 -0.60
CA LEU A 145 -2.19 23.53 0.56
C LEU A 145 -1.97 25.02 0.25
N LYS A 146 -2.06 25.87 1.26
CA LYS A 146 -1.93 27.34 1.17
C LYS A 146 -1.61 27.91 2.55
N ASN A 147 -1.38 29.22 2.63
CA ASN A 147 -1.03 29.96 3.85
C ASN A 147 0.24 29.40 4.50
N TRP A 148 1.32 29.32 3.73
CA TRP A 148 2.59 28.74 4.18
C TRP A 148 3.26 29.62 5.24
N GLU A 149 3.65 29.00 6.35
CA GLU A 149 4.30 29.67 7.47
C GLU A 149 5.83 29.48 7.44
N PRO A 150 6.59 30.43 8.03
CA PRO A 150 8.00 30.17 8.30
C PRO A 150 8.14 28.86 9.09
N PHE A 151 9.13 28.04 8.72
CA PHE A 151 9.41 26.70 9.29
C PHE A 151 8.54 25.55 8.78
N ASP A 152 7.54 25.81 7.93
CA ASP A 152 6.86 24.72 7.24
C ASP A 152 7.83 23.92 6.37
N ARG A 153 7.50 22.66 6.15
CA ARG A 153 8.19 21.77 5.22
C ARG A 153 7.16 21.16 4.30
N ALA A 154 7.35 21.32 2.99
CA ALA A 154 6.35 20.95 1.99
C ALA A 154 5.92 19.48 2.12
N TRP A 155 6.88 18.56 2.28
CA TRP A 155 6.61 17.14 2.45
C TRP A 155 5.86 16.83 3.76
N SER A 156 6.25 17.49 4.85
CA SER A 156 5.65 17.28 6.17
C SER A 156 4.20 17.74 6.19
N GLU A 157 3.91 18.91 5.62
CA GLU A 157 2.55 19.44 5.50
C GLU A 157 1.70 18.57 4.58
N HIS A 158 2.25 18.14 3.44
CA HIS A 158 1.57 17.21 2.54
C HIS A 158 1.19 15.91 3.26
N LYS A 159 2.12 15.31 4.02
CA LYS A 159 1.85 14.10 4.81
C LYS A 159 0.84 14.35 5.94
N ARG A 160 0.91 15.49 6.60
CA ARG A 160 0.03 15.85 7.73
C ARG A 160 -1.41 16.01 7.30
N HIS A 161 -1.66 16.74 6.20
CA HIS A 161 -3.02 17.03 5.71
C HIS A 161 -3.58 15.94 4.81
N PHE A 162 -2.74 15.24 4.04
CA PHE A 162 -3.15 14.19 3.10
C PHE A 162 -2.42 12.87 3.35
N PRO A 163 -2.59 12.24 4.53
CA PRO A 163 -1.83 11.05 4.94
C PRO A 163 -2.10 9.79 4.09
N ARG A 164 -3.17 9.79 3.28
CA ARG A 164 -3.52 8.69 2.37
C ARG A 164 -3.07 8.92 0.93
N CYS A 165 -2.32 9.99 0.65
CA CYS A 165 -1.79 10.26 -0.67
C CYS A 165 -0.82 9.12 -1.08
N PHE A 166 -1.08 8.49 -2.22
CA PHE A 166 -0.26 7.37 -2.70
C PHE A 166 1.21 7.76 -2.93
N PHE A 167 1.45 9.00 -3.38
CA PHE A 167 2.80 9.55 -3.48
C PHE A 167 3.49 9.67 -2.11
N VAL A 168 2.80 10.19 -1.10
CA VAL A 168 3.34 10.32 0.27
C VAL A 168 3.59 8.95 0.91
N LEU A 169 2.74 7.97 0.60
CA LEU A 169 2.87 6.58 1.05
C LEU A 169 3.96 5.81 0.30
N GLY A 170 4.58 6.40 -0.72
CA GLY A 170 5.68 5.79 -1.48
C GLY A 170 5.24 4.80 -2.56
N HIS A 171 3.97 4.82 -2.97
CA HIS A 171 3.53 4.03 -4.12
C HIS A 171 4.09 4.59 -5.42
N ASP A 172 4.32 3.71 -6.39
CA ASP A 172 4.60 4.13 -7.75
C ASP A 172 3.33 4.74 -8.36
N VAL A 173 3.38 6.05 -8.58
CA VAL A 173 2.31 6.86 -9.19
C VAL A 173 2.81 7.55 -10.46
N GLY A 174 3.91 7.05 -11.06
CA GLY A 174 4.52 7.60 -12.25
C GLY A 174 5.28 8.92 -12.03
N ASN A 175 5.79 9.17 -10.82
CA ASN A 175 6.58 10.36 -10.54
C ASN A 175 7.95 10.31 -11.26
N VAL A 176 8.30 11.37 -12.00
CA VAL A 176 9.60 11.50 -12.66
C VAL A 176 10.39 12.60 -11.93
N GLY A 177 11.42 12.18 -11.18
CA GLY A 177 12.28 13.10 -10.42
C GLY A 177 13.23 13.90 -11.32
N ASN A 178 13.66 15.07 -10.84
CA ASN A 178 14.64 15.89 -11.53
C ASN A 178 16.07 15.39 -11.20
N VAL A 179 16.60 14.46 -12.00
CA VAL A 179 18.01 14.06 -11.93
C VAL A 179 18.86 15.12 -12.65
N PRO A 180 19.81 15.79 -11.98
CA PRO A 180 20.80 16.61 -12.65
C PRO A 180 21.58 15.72 -13.62
N ASN A 181 21.65 16.13 -14.88
CA ASN A 181 22.37 15.41 -15.91
C ASN A 181 23.84 15.20 -15.45
N GLU A 182 24.24 13.93 -15.27
CA GLU A 182 25.56 13.47 -14.78
C GLU A 182 26.75 13.90 -15.68
N SER A 183 26.51 14.73 -16.69
CA SER A 183 27.54 15.25 -17.60
C SER A 183 28.41 16.36 -17.00
N ASN A 184 28.06 16.95 -15.84
CA ASN A 184 28.79 18.08 -15.23
C ASN A 184 29.57 17.72 -13.95
N PHE A 185 29.51 16.48 -13.45
CA PHE A 185 30.24 16.09 -12.24
C PHE A 185 31.75 15.81 -12.51
N ALA A 186 32.13 15.57 -13.77
CA ALA A 186 33.50 15.27 -14.15
C ALA A 186 34.44 16.50 -14.27
N GLU A 187 33.92 17.73 -14.20
CA GLU A 187 34.73 18.95 -14.38
C GLU A 187 35.12 19.63 -13.05
N VAL A 188 34.35 19.42 -11.98
CA VAL A 188 34.66 19.99 -10.65
C VAL A 188 35.88 19.33 -10.00
N CYS A 189 36.13 18.04 -10.28
CA CYS A 189 37.28 17.32 -9.72
C CYS A 189 38.62 17.55 -10.46
N ARG A 190 38.64 18.28 -11.59
CA ARG A 190 39.87 18.57 -12.35
C ARG A 190 40.50 19.94 -12.05
N SER A 191 39.75 20.84 -11.43
CA SER A 191 40.21 22.22 -11.18
C SER A 191 40.98 22.38 -9.84
N GLY A 192 41.08 21.32 -9.03
CA GLY A 192 41.59 21.38 -7.65
C GLY A 192 43.06 21.01 -7.41
N LEU A 193 43.87 20.73 -8.44
CA LEU A 193 45.25 20.24 -8.27
C LEU A 193 46.37 21.17 -8.76
N ASN A 194 46.08 22.39 -9.22
CA ASN A 194 47.09 23.28 -9.81
C ASN A 194 47.52 24.47 -8.94
N ASN A 195 47.52 24.35 -7.61
CA ASN A 195 48.22 25.31 -6.75
C ASN A 195 49.06 24.55 -5.71
N ALA A 196 50.16 23.96 -6.17
CA ALA A 196 51.25 23.53 -5.30
C ALA A 196 52.17 24.73 -5.04
N ASP A 197 51.91 25.44 -3.94
CA ASP A 197 52.85 26.36 -3.32
C ASP A 197 54.16 25.61 -3.02
N HIS A 198 55.23 26.03 -3.68
CA HIS A 198 56.59 25.56 -3.44
C HIS A 198 57.10 26.09 -2.08
N PRO A 199 57.57 25.25 -1.15
CA PRO A 199 58.36 25.73 -0.04
C PRO A 199 59.80 26.01 -0.52
N LYS A 200 60.23 27.28 -0.42
CA LYS A 200 61.63 27.69 -0.54
C LYS A 200 62.44 27.02 0.58
N ASN A 201 63.43 26.20 0.21
CA ASN A 201 64.42 25.65 1.13
C ASN A 201 65.53 26.72 1.38
N PRO A 202 65.98 26.97 2.63
CA PRO A 202 67.08 27.89 2.89
C PRO A 202 68.42 27.25 2.57
N SER A 203 69.36 28.09 2.15
CA SER A 203 70.72 27.78 1.71
C SER A 203 71.60 27.13 2.79
N MET A 204 72.48 26.21 2.36
CA MET A 204 73.92 26.16 2.69
C MET A 204 74.67 25.49 1.54
#